data_AF-A0A060C4E6-F1
#
_entry.id   AF-A0A060C4E6-F1
#
_cell.length_a   1.000
_cell.length_b   1.000
_cell.length_c   1.000
_cell.angle_alpha   90.00
_cell.angle_beta   90.00
_cell.angle_gamma   90.00
#
_symmetry.space_group_name_H-M   'P 1'
#
loop_
_entity.id
_entity.type
_entity.pdbx_description
1 polymer ?
#
loop_
_entity_poly.entity_id
_entity_poly.type
_entity_poly.pdbx_seq_one_letter_code
_entity_poly.pdbx_strand_id
1 'polypeptide(L)'
;MQADAVINTESPAWAIDRLSILALKIYHMRQEVERTDTTPEHHKQCQDKLNILLEQQKDLSTAIEQLLTDIESGHKYMKVYKQMKMYNDPNLNPVLYGKNRNY
;
A
#
# COMPACT_ATOMS: atom_id res chain seq x y z
N MET A 1 5.98 4.37 24.94
CA MET A 1 4.65 4.66 24.37
C MET A 1 3.95 5.66 25.25
N GLN A 2 3.31 6.66 24.66
CA GLN A 2 2.49 7.61 25.40
C GLN A 2 1.17 6.95 25.86
N ALA A 3 0.50 7.54 26.85
CA ALA A 3 -0.70 6.97 27.45
C ALA A 3 -1.90 6.90 26.49
N ASP A 4 -1.90 7.76 25.47
CA ASP A 4 -2.91 7.91 24.42
C ASP A 4 -2.46 7.34 23.06
N ALA A 5 -1.38 6.56 23.04
CA ALA A 5 -0.84 6.01 21.80
C ALA A 5 -1.84 5.09 21.09
N VAL A 6 -2.00 5.27 19.78
CA VAL A 6 -2.96 4.53 18.94
C VAL A 6 -2.29 3.40 18.16
N ILE A 7 -3.03 2.31 17.93
CA ILE A 7 -2.56 1.16 17.14
C ILE A 7 -2.52 1.54 15.66
N ASN A 8 -1.42 1.19 14.98
CA ASN A 8 -1.34 1.16 13.52
C ASN A 8 -1.16 -0.28 13.02
N THR A 9 -2.06 -0.75 12.15
CA THR A 9 -2.04 -2.11 11.60
C THR A 9 -1.37 -2.19 10.22
N GLU A 10 -1.35 -1.09 9.47
CA GLU A 10 -0.57 -1.01 8.22
C GLU A 10 0.91 -0.74 8.55
N SER A 11 1.82 -1.38 7.83
CA SER A 11 3.24 -1.15 8.04
C SER A 11 3.78 -0.04 7.16
N PRO A 12 4.81 0.71 7.60
CA PRO A 12 5.56 1.61 6.73
C PRO A 12 6.05 0.91 5.44
N ALA A 13 6.34 -0.39 5.51
CA ALA A 13 6.74 -1.19 4.35
C ALA A 13 5.67 -1.22 3.23
N TRP A 14 4.38 -1.26 3.58
CA TRP A 14 3.29 -1.19 2.59
C TRP A 14 3.23 0.17 1.90
N ALA A 15 3.46 1.25 2.65
CA ALA A 15 3.47 2.59 2.08
C ALA A 15 4.67 2.79 1.14
N ILE A 16 5.85 2.24 1.50
CA ILE A 16 7.04 2.23 0.64
C ILE A 16 6.83 1.39 -0.63
N ASP A 17 6.20 0.22 -0.54
CA ASP A 17 5.86 -0.60 -1.71
C ASP A 17 4.99 0.17 -2.71
N ARG A 18 3.91 0.80 -2.22
CA ARG A 18 3.06 1.68 -3.04
C ARG A 18 3.86 2.82 -3.67
N LEU A 19 4.76 3.45 -2.92
CA LEU A 19 5.60 4.55 -3.41
C LEU A 19 6.55 4.08 -4.53
N SER A 20 7.11 2.87 -4.41
CA SER A 20 7.99 2.28 -5.43
C SER A 20 7.25 2.02 -6.74
N ILE A 21 6.03 1.50 -6.69
CA ILE A 21 5.17 1.29 -7.86
C ILE A 21 4.80 2.63 -8.49
N LEU A 22 4.50 3.64 -7.66
CA LEU A 22 4.16 4.97 -8.15
C LEU A 22 5.34 5.63 -8.88
N ALA A 23 6.57 5.47 -8.37
CA ALA A 23 7.77 5.98 -9.03
C ALA A 23 7.94 5.40 -10.44
N LEU A 24 7.69 4.11 -10.64
CA LEU A 24 7.71 3.47 -11.96
C LEU A 24 6.64 4.05 -12.90
N LYS A 25 5.43 4.29 -12.39
CA LYS A 25 4.36 4.94 -13.17
C LYS A 25 4.74 6.35 -13.60
N ILE A 26 5.31 7.15 -12.69
CA ILE A 26 5.78 8.50 -12.99
C ILE A 26 6.86 8.46 -14.08
N TYR A 27 7.84 7.56 -13.95
CA TYR A 27 8.90 7.41 -14.92
C TYR A 27 8.36 7.14 -16.32
N HIS A 28 7.49 6.15 -16.49
CA HIS A 28 6.91 5.84 -17.80
C HIS A 28 5.96 6.92 -18.30
N MET A 29 5.20 7.57 -17.43
CA MET A 29 4.32 8.66 -17.85
C MET A 29 5.11 9.89 -18.32
N ARG A 30 6.26 10.18 -17.72
CA ARG A 30 7.18 11.23 -18.21
C ARG A 30 7.67 10.91 -19.60
N GLN A 31 8.05 9.66 -19.88
CA GLN A 31 8.44 9.25 -21.23
C GLN A 31 7.31 9.51 -22.24
N GLU A 32 6.06 9.18 -21.92
CA GLU A 32 4.91 9.45 -22.81
C GLU A 32 4.64 10.95 -23.02
N VAL A 33 4.89 11.79 -22.01
CA VAL A 33 4.79 13.26 -22.15
C VAL A 33 5.91 13.80 -23.05
N GLU A 34 7.12 13.30 -22.91
CA GLU A 34 8.30 13.76 -23.66
C GLU A 34 8.30 13.32 -25.14
N ARG A 35 7.38 12.44 -25.53
CA ARG A 35 7.23 11.97 -26.92
C ARG A 35 6.79 13.07 -27.86
N THR A 36 7.56 13.24 -28.94
CA THR A 36 7.28 14.24 -30.00
C THR A 36 6.40 13.70 -31.12
N ASP A 37 6.09 12.40 -31.13
CA ASP A 37 5.33 11.71 -32.18
C ASP A 37 3.82 11.60 -31.87
N THR A 38 3.27 12.55 -31.09
CA THR A 38 1.89 12.50 -30.58
C THR A 38 1.12 13.78 -30.90
N THR A 39 -0.21 13.74 -30.80
CA THR A 39 -1.04 14.94 -30.99
C THR A 39 -1.01 15.83 -29.75
N PRO A 40 -1.29 17.15 -29.87
CA PRO A 40 -1.39 18.05 -28.72
C PRO A 40 -2.40 17.58 -27.66
N GLU A 41 -3.50 16.97 -28.09
CA GLU A 41 -4.54 16.43 -27.20
C GLU A 41 -4.00 15.23 -26.40
N HIS A 42 -3.28 14.33 -27.05
CA HIS A 42 -2.65 13.19 -26.38
C HIS A 42 -1.60 13.64 -25.38
N HIS A 43 -0.72 14.57 -25.77
CA HIS A 43 0.27 15.16 -24.89
C HIS A 43 -0.39 15.79 -23.66
N LYS A 44 -1.46 16.58 -23.85
CA LYS A 44 -2.23 17.17 -22.74
C LYS A 44 -2.78 16.10 -21.79
N GLN A 45 -3.38 15.02 -22.32
CA GLN A 45 -3.90 13.93 -21.49
C GLN A 45 -2.79 13.22 -20.69
N CYS A 46 -1.63 12.98 -21.29
CA CYS A 46 -0.48 12.41 -20.61
C CYS A 46 0.07 13.35 -19.53
N GLN A 47 0.13 14.65 -19.81
CA GLN A 47 0.54 15.67 -18.83
C GLN A 47 -0.42 15.75 -17.65
N ASP A 48 -1.73 15.72 -17.90
CA ASP A 48 -2.76 15.73 -16.85
C ASP A 48 -2.62 14.48 -15.95
N LYS A 49 -2.39 13.30 -16.54
CA LYS A 49 -2.11 12.07 -15.79
C LYS A 49 -0.81 12.16 -15.00
N LEU A 50 0.26 12.71 -15.57
CA LEU A 50 1.53 12.90 -14.89
C LEU A 50 1.36 13.79 -13.65
N ASN A 51 0.61 14.88 -13.77
CA ASN A 51 0.35 15.79 -12.65
C ASN A 51 -0.35 15.08 -11.49
N ILE A 52 -1.35 14.23 -11.77
CA ILE A 52 -2.03 13.40 -10.76
C ILE A 52 -1.03 12.46 -10.07
N LEU A 53 -0.16 11.79 -10.83
CA LEU A 53 0.83 10.87 -10.26
C LEU A 53 1.84 11.60 -9.36
N LEU A 54 2.23 12.83 -9.72
CA LEU A 54 3.13 13.66 -8.91
C LEU A 54 2.46 14.15 -7.62
N GLU A 55 1.18 14.50 -7.68
CA GLU A 55 0.38 14.83 -6.50
C GLU A 55 0.29 13.63 -5.54
N GLN A 56 -0.04 12.45 -6.07
CA GLN A 56 -0.04 11.21 -5.30
C GLN A 56 1.31 10.92 -4.64
N GLN A 57 2.43 11.23 -5.31
CA GLN A 57 3.76 11.02 -4.75
C GLN A 57 4.00 11.93 -3.56
N LYS A 58 3.60 13.20 -3.65
CA LYS A 58 3.71 14.16 -2.57
C LYS A 58 2.87 13.75 -1.36
N ASP A 59 1.62 13.39 -1.58
CA ASP A 59 0.69 12.98 -0.53
C ASP A 59 1.19 11.72 0.20
N LEU A 60 1.62 10.71 -0.57
CA LEU A 60 2.11 9.47 0.00
C LEU A 60 3.42 9.67 0.78
N SER A 61 4.34 10.49 0.26
CA SER A 61 5.60 10.80 0.97
C SER A 61 5.32 11.53 2.29
N THR A 62 4.42 12.52 2.26
CA THR A 62 4.02 13.27 3.46
C THR A 62 3.36 12.35 4.50
N ALA A 63 2.48 11.44 4.05
CA ALA A 63 1.83 10.48 4.93
C ALA A 63 2.83 9.50 5.57
N ILE A 64 3.86 9.07 4.83
CA ILE A 64 4.94 8.21 5.35
C ILE A 64 5.75 8.96 6.41
N GLU A 65 6.17 10.19 6.13
CA GLU A 65 6.92 11.02 7.08
C GLU A 65 6.14 11.24 8.39
N GLN A 66 4.83 11.55 8.28
CA GLN A 66 3.97 11.69 9.45
C GLN A 66 3.85 10.39 10.24
N LEU A 67 3.66 9.25 9.55
CA LEU A 67 3.57 7.95 10.21
C LEU A 67 4.87 7.60 10.96
N LEU A 68 6.03 7.84 10.35
CA LEU A 68 7.32 7.61 10.99
C LEU A 68 7.51 8.51 12.21
N THR A 69 7.19 9.81 12.07
CA THR A 69 7.26 10.78 13.17
C THR A 69 6.35 10.36 14.33
N ASP A 70 5.12 9.91 14.06
CA ASP A 70 4.17 9.46 15.07
C ASP A 70 4.67 8.18 15.79
N ILE A 71 5.35 7.29 15.08
CA ILE A 71 5.95 6.06 15.65
C ILE A 71 7.16 6.41 16.52
N GLU A 72 8.06 7.27 16.03
CA GLU A 72 9.27 7.70 16.74
C GLU A 72 8.94 8.45 18.04
N SER A 73 7.93 9.33 17.99
CA SER A 73 7.43 10.06 19.16
C SER A 73 6.56 9.22 20.10
N GLY A 74 6.26 7.97 19.72
CA GLY A 74 5.49 7.03 20.52
C GLY A 74 4.00 7.33 20.62
N HIS A 75 3.46 8.17 19.73
CA HIS A 75 2.02 8.41 19.55
C HIS A 75 1.34 7.28 18.77
N LYS A 76 2.08 6.57 17.92
CA LYS A 76 1.62 5.34 17.25
C LYS A 76 2.56 4.19 17.54
N TYR A 77 2.00 2.99 17.55
CA TYR A 77 2.78 1.78 17.65
C TYR A 77 2.27 0.71 16.69
N MET A 78 3.21 -0.01 16.11
CA MET A 78 2.95 -1.08 15.16
C MET A 78 2.55 -2.35 15.89
N LYS A 79 1.42 -2.94 15.49
CA LYS A 79 1.00 -4.26 15.98
C LYS A 79 0.74 -5.20 14.80
N VAL A 80 1.63 -6.16 14.61
CA VAL A 80 1.51 -7.17 13.57
C VAL A 80 0.67 -8.33 14.11
N TYR A 81 -0.39 -8.68 13.39
CA TYR A 81 -1.20 -9.85 13.68
C TYR A 81 -0.72 -11.03 12.83
N LYS A 82 -0.48 -12.18 13.47
CA LYS A 82 -0.31 -13.43 12.74
C LYS A 82 -1.63 -13.81 12.08
N GLN A 83 -1.60 -14.21 10.81
CA GLN A 83 -2.77 -14.83 10.19
C GLN A 83 -3.08 -16.16 10.87
N MET A 84 -4.31 -16.32 11.34
CA MET A 84 -4.79 -17.59 11.92
C MET A 84 -5.42 -18.42 10.79
N LYS A 85 -4.66 -19.40 10.28
CA LYS A 85 -5.10 -20.28 9.19
C LYS A 85 -5.61 -21.60 9.75
N MET A 86 -6.94 -21.73 9.83
CA MET A 86 -7.61 -22.93 10.38
C MET A 86 -7.32 -24.20 9.58
N TYR A 87 -7.18 -24.08 8.26
CA TYR A 87 -6.97 -25.23 7.36
C TYR A 87 -5.61 -25.93 7.52
N ASN A 88 -4.64 -25.26 8.13
CA ASN A 88 -3.31 -25.84 8.41
C ASN A 88 -3.32 -26.70 9.67
N ASP A 89 -4.35 -26.60 10.52
CA ASP A 89 -4.52 -27.46 11.68
C ASP A 89 -5.52 -28.59 11.32
N PRO A 90 -5.09 -29.86 11.33
CA PRO A 90 -5.95 -30.98 11.00
C PRO A 90 -7.21 -31.08 11.88
N ASN A 91 -7.17 -30.60 13.12
CA ASN A 91 -8.30 -30.62 14.05
C ASN A 91 -9.31 -29.51 13.79
N LEU A 92 -8.91 -28.45 13.08
CA LEU A 92 -9.74 -27.29 12.77
C LEU A 92 -10.16 -27.23 11.30
N ASN A 93 -9.67 -28.17 10.48
CA ASN A 93 -9.96 -28.24 9.06
C ASN A 93 -11.32 -28.95 8.79
N PRO A 94 -12.36 -28.23 8.33
CA PRO A 94 -13.70 -28.78 8.11
C PRO A 94 -13.75 -29.89 7.06
N VAL A 95 -12.79 -29.92 6.14
CA VAL A 95 -12.69 -30.99 5.13
C VAL A 95 -12.25 -32.31 5.75
N LEU A 96 -11.51 -32.28 6.86
CA LEU A 96 -10.99 -33.49 7.51
C LEU A 96 -11.99 -34.09 8.50
N TYR A 97 -12.67 -33.27 9.32
CA TYR A 97 -13.68 -33.79 10.25
C TYR A 97 -15.10 -33.92 9.64
N GLY A 98 -15.41 -33.20 8.56
CA GLY A 98 -16.67 -33.33 7.82
C GLY A 98 -16.82 -34.67 7.09
N LYS A 99 -15.71 -35.37 6.79
CA LYS A 99 -15.72 -36.70 6.17
C LYS A 99 -16.27 -37.82 7.06
N ASN A 100 -16.39 -37.58 8.37
CA ASN A 100 -16.96 -38.56 9.31
C ASN A 100 -18.48 -38.42 9.52
N ARG A 101 -19.15 -37.45 8.85
CA ARG A 101 -20.62 -37.36 8.82
C ARG A 101 -21.13 -37.99 7.52
N ASN A 102 -21.36 -39.30 7.56
CA ASN A 102 -22.16 -39.98 6.54
C ASN A 102 -23.61 -39.47 6.66
N TYR A 103 -24.15 -38.91 5.57
CA TYR A 103 -25.58 -38.73 5.36
C TYR A 103 -26.15 -40.00 4.72
#